data_AF-A0A930MFG2-F1
#
_entry.id   AF-A0A930MFG2-F1
#
_cell.length_a   1.000
_cell.length_b   1.000
_cell.length_c   1.000
_cell.angle_alpha   90.00
_cell.angle_beta   90.00
_cell.angle_gamma   90.00
#
_symmetry.space_group_name_H-M   'P 1'
#
loop_
_entity.id
_entity.type
_entity.pdbx_description
1 polymer ?
#
loop_
_entity_poly.entity_id
_entity_poly.type
_entity_poly.pdbx_seq_one_letter_code
_entity_poly.pdbx_strand_id
1 'polypeptide(L)' 'MDKTLDTIRLMLEGSGITLEIFCVTLALSLPLGLFVALGRLSHFRPLSRILEIYIWIMRGTPLMLQLLFVYFALPMVGI' A
#
# COMPACT_ATOMS: atom_id res chain seq x y z
N MET A 1 -11.19 -14.03 34.51
CA MET A 1 -12.18 -13.99 33.43
C MET A 1 -12.26 -12.58 32.82
N ASP A 2 -11.92 -11.53 33.58
CA ASP A 2 -11.92 -10.14 33.08
C ASP A 2 -10.78 -9.85 32.10
N LYS A 3 -9.56 -10.32 32.40
CA LYS A 3 -8.39 -10.14 31.50
C LYS A 3 -8.57 -10.72 30.10
N THR A 4 -9.31 -11.83 29.97
CA THR A 4 -9.59 -12.43 28.66
C THR A 4 -10.62 -11.61 27.87
N LEU A 5 -11.60 -11.02 28.55
CA LEU A 5 -12.58 -10.14 27.92
C LEU A 5 -11.92 -8.83 27.45
N ASP A 6 -10.99 -8.30 28.23
CA ASP A 6 -10.23 -7.10 27.87
C ASP A 6 -9.35 -7.35 26.63
N THR A 7 -8.67 -8.50 26.56
CA THR A 7 -7.89 -8.87 25.37
C THR A 7 -8.77 -9.02 24.12
N ILE A 8 -9.95 -9.64 24.25
CA ILE A 8 -10.90 -9.79 23.14
C ILE A 8 -11.38 -8.41 22.65
N ARG A 9 -11.68 -7.49 23.57
CA ARG A 9 -12.05 -6.11 23.22
C ARG A 9 -10.94 -5.39 22.47
N LEU A 10 -9.69 -5.49 22.95
CA LEU A 10 -8.52 -4.90 22.29
C LEU A 10 -8.31 -5.46 20.87
N MET A 11 -8.44 -6.78 20.69
CA MET A 11 -8.31 -7.42 19.38
C MET A 11 -9.44 -7.00 18.43
N LEU A 12 -10.67 -6.83 18.94
CA LEU A 12 -11.81 -6.39 18.15
C LEU A 12 -11.63 -4.94 17.68
N GLU A 13 -11.13 -4.07 18.56
CA GLU A 13 -10.79 -2.69 18.22
C GLU A 13 -9.69 -2.61 17.16
N GLY A 14 -8.60 -3.37 17.34
CA GLY A 14 -7.52 -3.47 16.34
C GLY A 14 -7.97 -4.05 15.00
N SER A 15 -8.91 -4.99 15.01
CA SER A 15 -9.54 -5.52 13.79
C SER A 15 -10.31 -4.42 13.04
N GLY A 16 -11.06 -3.59 13.77
CA GLY A 16 -11.75 -2.43 13.20
C GLY A 16 -10.81 -1.48 12.47
N ILE A 17 -9.68 -1.13 13.10
CA ILE A 17 -8.65 -0.27 12.48
C ILE A 17 -8.05 -0.94 11.23
N THR A 18 -7.77 -2.24 11.30
CA THR A 18 -7.21 -2.98 10.15
C THR A 18 -8.19 -2.98 8.97
N LEU A 19 -9.48 -3.16 9.25
CA LEU A 19 -10.53 -3.14 8.23
C LEU A 19 -10.68 -1.75 7.60
N GLU A 20 -10.61 -0.68 8.40
CA GLU A 20 -10.63 0.69 7.92
C GLU A 20 -9.47 0.96 6.96
N ILE A 21 -8.24 0.65 7.37
CA ILE A 21 -7.03 0.82 6.55
C ILE A 21 -7.15 -0.01 5.27
N PHE A 22 -7.64 -1.25 5.36
CA PHE A 22 -7.84 -2.12 4.20
C PHE A 22 -8.84 -1.50 3.20
N CYS A 23 -9.99 -1.04 3.68
CA CYS A 23 -11.02 -0.43 2.84
C CYS A 23 -10.50 0.82 2.11
N VAL A 24 -9.80 1.71 2.82
CA VAL A 24 -9.20 2.92 2.22
C VAL A 24 -8.11 2.54 1.22
N THR A 25 -7.22 1.62 1.57
CA THR A 25 -6.14 1.17 0.68
C THR A 25 -6.70 0.53 -0.58
N LEU A 26 -7.73 -0.30 -0.46
CA LEU A 26 -8.39 -0.94 -1.59
C LEU A 26 -9.10 0.08 -2.48
N ALA A 27 -9.84 1.02 -1.88
CA ALA A 27 -10.55 2.07 -2.61
C ALA A 27 -9.60 2.98 -3.40
N LEU A 28 -8.38 3.24 -2.90
CA LEU A 28 -7.37 4.04 -3.60
C LEU A 28 -6.54 3.24 -4.60
N SER A 29 -6.13 2.03 -4.23
CA SER A 29 -5.24 1.20 -5.06
C SER A 29 -5.92 0.65 -6.31
N LEU A 30 -7.24 0.39 -6.27
CA LEU A 30 -7.97 -0.11 -7.43
C LEU A 30 -8.02 0.91 -8.59
N PRO A 31 -8.47 2.17 -8.39
CA PRO A 31 -8.43 3.19 -9.44
C PRO A 31 -7.01 3.45 -9.93
N LEU A 32 -6.04 3.61 -9.03
CA LEU A 32 -4.64 3.85 -9.38
C LEU A 32 -4.07 2.69 -10.22
N GLY A 33 -4.30 1.45 -9.79
CA GLY A 33 -3.88 0.25 -10.51
C GLY A 33 -4.52 0.14 -11.89
N LEU A 34 -5.79 0.54 -12.02
CA LEU A 34 -6.48 0.60 -13.31
C LEU A 34 -5.81 1.61 -14.26
N PHE A 35 -5.53 2.83 -13.82
CA PHE A 35 -4.85 3.83 -14.66
C PHE A 35 -3.45 3.38 -15.09
N VAL A 36 -2.69 2.78 -14.17
CA VAL A 36 -1.36 2.23 -14.48
C VAL A 36 -1.48 1.08 -15.50
N ALA A 37 -2.47 0.20 -15.36
CA ALA A 37 -2.70 -0.89 -16.29
C ALA A 37 -3.08 -0.38 -17.70
N LEU A 38 -3.98 0.61 -17.77
CA LEU A 38 -4.35 1.26 -19.04
C LEU A 38 -3.15 1.94 -19.69
N GLY A 39 -2.33 2.65 -18.91
CA GLY A 39 -1.10 3.27 -19.40
C GLY A 39 -0.09 2.24 -19.94
N ARG A 40 0.04 1.08 -19.30
CA ARG A 40 0.89 -0.02 -19.76
C ARG A 40 0.43 -0.58 -21.11
N LEU A 41 -0.87 -0.69 -21.33
CA LEU A 41 -1.49 -1.17 -22.58
C LEU A 41 -1.47 -0.12 -23.70
N SER A 42 -1.12 1.14 -23.40
CA SER A 42 -1.08 2.20 -24.40
C SER A 42 -0.06 1.91 -25.50
N HIS A 43 -0.35 2.36 -26.73
CA HIS A 43 0.56 2.22 -27.86
C HIS A 43 1.83 3.11 -27.72
N PHE A 44 1.81 4.05 -26.78
CA PHE A 44 2.91 4.98 -26.55
C PHE A 44 4.06 4.28 -25.80
N ARG A 45 5.02 3.76 -26.57
CA ARG A 45 6.16 2.98 -26.10
C ARG A 45 6.95 3.60 -24.93
N PRO A 46 7.19 4.93 -24.87
CA PRO A 46 7.89 5.52 -23.72
C PRO A 46 7.12 5.38 -22.41
N LEU A 47 5.82 5.69 -22.41
CA LEU A 47 4.97 5.59 -21.22
C LEU A 47 4.85 4.14 -20.75
N SER A 48 4.64 3.22 -21.69
CA SER A 48 4.54 1.79 -21.37
C SER A 48 5.82 1.27 -20.68
N ARG A 49 7.02 1.66 -21.15
CA ARG A 49 8.29 1.28 -20.52
C ARG A 49 8.50 1.91 -19.15
N ILE A 50 8.15 3.17 -18.96
CA ILE A 50 8.25 3.83 -17.64
C ILE A 50 7.34 3.12 -16.63
N LEU A 51 6.11 2.82 -17.02
CA LEU A 51 5.15 2.10 -16.18
C LEU A 51 5.58 0.65 -15.92
N GLU A 52 6.22 0.00 -16.89
CA GLU A 52 6.82 -1.33 -16.71
C GLU A 52 7.88 -1.32 -15.62
N ILE A 53 8.80 -0.36 -15.63
CA ILE A 53 9.83 -0.19 -14.59
C ILE A 53 9.18 0.08 -13.23
N TYR A 54 8.19 0.99 -13.18
CA TYR A 54 7.45 1.27 -11.95
C TYR A 54 6.79 0.01 -11.37
N ILE A 55 6.06 -0.76 -12.19
CA ILE A 55 5.41 -2.01 -11.78
C ILE A 55 6.46 -3.02 -11.30
N TRP A 56 7.58 -3.13 -12.00
CA TRP A 56 8.66 -4.05 -11.66
C TRP A 56 9.28 -3.72 -10.30
N ILE A 57 9.54 -2.44 -10.00
CA ILE A 57 10.03 -2.01 -8.69
C ILE A 57 8.99 -2.31 -7.62
N MET A 58 7.75 -1.84 -7.80
CA MET A 58 6.69 -1.96 -6.79
C MET A 58 6.37 -3.42 -6.44
N ARG A 59 6.47 -4.33 -7.43
CA ARG A 59 6.25 -5.78 -7.23
C ARG A 59 7.52 -6.53 -6.84
N GLY A 60 8.70 -5.97 -7.11
CA GLY A 60 10.00 -6.58 -6.82
C GLY A 60 10.55 -6.22 -5.44
N THR A 61 10.09 -5.13 -4.83
CA THR A 61 10.49 -4.73 -3.47
C THR A 61 9.51 -5.23 -2.41
N PRO A 62 9.99 -5.73 -1.26
CA PRO A 62 9.11 -6.09 -0.14
C PRO A 62 8.30 -4.90 0.36
N LEU A 63 6.98 -5.07 0.57
CA LEU A 63 6.11 -4.01 1.11
C LEU A 63 6.65 -3.46 2.44
N MET A 64 7.19 -4.34 3.29
CA MET A 64 7.79 -3.94 4.56
C MET A 64 8.97 -2.96 4.37
N LEU A 65 9.78 -3.14 3.31
CA LEU A 65 10.87 -2.21 2.98
C LEU A 65 10.31 -0.87 2.51
N GLN A 66 9.25 -0.86 1.71
CA GLN A 66 8.59 0.37 1.27
C GLN A 66 8.05 1.17 2.46
N LEU A 67 7.39 0.50 3.41
CA LEU A 67 6.89 1.12 4.64
C LEU A 67 8.04 1.64 5.51
N LEU A 68 9.12 0.86 5.66
CA LEU A 68 10.32 1.29 6.39
C LEU A 68 10.92 2.55 5.76
N PHE A 69 11.04 2.58 4.44
CA PHE A 69 11.56 3.75 3.72
C PHE A 69 10.67 4.97 3.94
N VAL A 70 9.35 4.82 3.84
CA VAL A 70 8.42 5.92 4.06
C VAL A 70 8.46 6.43 5.50
N TYR A 71 8.51 5.53 6.46
CA TYR A 71 8.45 5.90 7.87
C TYR A 71 9.78 6.42 8.42
N PHE A 72 10.92 5.90 7.95
CA PHE A 72 12.23 6.23 8.50
C PHE A 72 13.10 7.10 7.56
N ALA A 73 13.05 6.89 6.25
CA ALA A 73 13.95 7.57 5.31
C ALA A 73 13.43 8.94 4.84
N LEU A 74 12.12 9.08 4.54
CA LEU A 74 11.55 10.37 4.15
C LEU A 74 11.74 11.47 5.22
N PRO A 75 11.47 11.21 6.52
CA PRO A 75 11.69 12.21 7.57
C PRO A 75 13.15 12.66 7.71
N MET A 76 14.13 11.81 7.37
CA MET A 76 15.55 12.20 7.38
C MET A 76 15.89 13.25 6.32
N VAL A 77 15.12 13.30 5.23
CA VAL A 77 15.28 14.31 4.16
C VAL A 77 14.42 15.55 4.45
N GLY A 78 13.67 15.57 5.55
CA GLY A 78 12.80 16.68 5.96
C GLY A 78 11.45 16.72 5.25
N ILE A 79 11.01 15.58 4.68
CA ILE A 79 9.69 15.38 4.06
C ILE A 79 8.83 14.50 4.96
#